data_AF-A0A2D9KZ67-F1
#
_entry.id   AF-A0A2D9KZ67-F1
#
_cell.length_a   1.000
_cell.length_b   1.000
_cell.length_c   1.000
_cell.angle_alpha   90.00
_cell.angle_beta   90.00
_cell.angle_gamma   90.00
#
_symmetry.space_group_name_H-M   'P 1'
#
loop_
_entity.id
_entity.type
_entity.pdbx_description
1 polymer ?
#
loop_
_entity_poly.entity_id
_entity_poly.type
_entity_poly.pdbx_seq_one_letter_code
_entity_poly.pdbx_strand_id
1 'polypeptide(L)'
;MKLTITCLQRLLILPILAAMSSCAAYSVVNSDRYSGSSSAVPAEYIPSPGFCRIWYKNRAPDQQPAQGDCEILKQNIPDNAVLLKG
;
A
#
# COMPACT_ATOMS: atom_id res chain seq x y z
N MET A 1 44.24 -51.56 6.25
CA MET A 1 44.17 -50.66 7.43
C MET A 1 42.86 -49.88 7.34
N LYS A 2 41.99 -50.14 8.32
CA LYS A 2 40.95 -49.25 8.88
C LYS A 2 40.21 -48.28 7.94
N LEU A 3 39.02 -48.71 7.54
CA LEU A 3 37.76 -48.01 7.83
C LEU A 3 37.86 -46.48 7.93
N THR A 4 37.43 -45.78 6.88
CA THR A 4 36.75 -44.49 7.04
C THR A 4 35.42 -44.52 6.28
N ILE A 5 34.54 -45.38 6.81
CA ILE A 5 33.08 -45.38 6.63
C ILE A 5 32.44 -43.99 6.83
N THR A 6 33.19 -43.03 7.36
CA THR A 6 32.82 -41.63 7.61
C THR A 6 32.64 -40.75 6.37
N CYS A 7 33.15 -41.12 5.19
CA CYS A 7 32.90 -40.34 3.97
C CYS A 7 31.50 -40.63 3.40
N LEU A 8 31.12 -41.91 3.34
CA LEU A 8 29.82 -42.34 2.77
C LEU A 8 28.64 -41.96 3.69
N GLN A 9 28.82 -42.01 5.02
CA GLN A 9 27.76 -41.65 5.98
C GLN A 9 27.53 -40.14 6.13
N ARG A 10 28.46 -39.27 5.72
CA ARG A 10 28.25 -37.80 5.72
C ARG A 10 27.49 -37.30 4.49
N LEU A 11 27.32 -38.14 3.47
CA LEU A 11 26.66 -37.81 2.20
C LEU A 11 25.13 -38.04 2.20
N LEU A 12 24.54 -38.58 3.28
CA LEU A 12 23.12 -38.96 3.32
C LEU A 12 22.28 -38.31 4.44
N ILE A 13 22.75 -37.28 5.15
CA ILE A 13 21.96 -36.70 6.26
C ILE A 13 22.00 -35.17 6.34
N LEU A 14 22.10 -34.43 5.22
CA LEU A 14 22.10 -32.95 5.31
C LEU A 14 21.51 -32.19 4.09
N PRO A 15 20.45 -32.68 3.42
CA PRO A 15 19.54 -31.74 2.76
C PRO A 15 18.08 -32.05 3.14
N ILE A 16 17.74 -32.08 4.42
CA ILE A 16 16.33 -32.17 4.87
C ILE A 16 15.85 -30.87 5.56
N LEU A 17 16.73 -29.90 5.83
CA LEU A 17 16.35 -28.64 6.50
C LEU A 17 16.02 -27.47 5.54
N ALA A 18 16.04 -27.68 4.22
CA ALA A 18 15.83 -26.61 3.25
C ALA A 18 14.38 -26.47 2.75
N ALA A 19 13.37 -26.91 3.52
CA ALA A 19 11.97 -26.92 3.06
C ALA A 19 10.97 -26.18 3.95
N MET A 20 11.39 -25.42 4.96
CA MET A 20 10.47 -24.57 5.74
C MET A 20 11.08 -23.19 6.06
N SER A 21 11.34 -22.39 5.02
CA SER A 21 11.26 -20.94 5.20
C SER A 21 10.12 -20.45 4.32
N SER A 22 8.96 -20.42 4.96
CA SER A 22 7.67 -20.01 4.42
C SER A 22 7.77 -18.63 3.76
N CYS A 23 7.28 -18.53 2.53
CA CYS A 23 7.07 -17.26 1.85
C CYS A 23 5.97 -16.46 2.56
N ALA A 24 6.31 -15.70 3.60
CA ALA A 24 5.48 -14.59 4.04
C ALA A 24 5.79 -13.38 3.13
N ALA A 25 5.32 -13.42 1.88
CA ALA A 25 5.22 -12.22 1.07
C ALA A 25 4.03 -11.41 1.58
N TYR A 26 4.23 -10.65 2.66
CA TYR A 26 3.28 -9.62 3.00
C TYR A 26 3.43 -8.53 1.92
N SER A 27 2.40 -8.33 1.11
CA SER A 27 2.33 -7.13 0.29
C SER A 27 2.10 -5.95 1.22
N VAL A 28 3.18 -5.27 1.67
CA VAL A 28 3.05 -3.86 2.04
C VAL A 28 2.57 -3.16 0.77
N VAL A 29 1.34 -2.66 0.80
CA VAL A 29 0.86 -1.70 -0.19
C VAL A 29 1.71 -0.46 0.01
N ASN A 30 2.79 -0.34 -0.76
CA ASN A 30 3.62 0.84 -0.76
C ASN A 30 2.85 1.93 -1.52
N SER A 31 2.20 2.85 -0.78
CA SER A 31 1.41 3.95 -1.34
C SER A 31 2.26 5.06 -1.99
N ASP A 32 3.50 4.76 -2.36
CA ASP A 32 4.46 5.76 -2.87
C ASP A 32 4.28 6.08 -4.36
N ARG A 33 3.20 5.59 -5.00
CA ARG A 33 2.87 5.91 -6.40
C ARG A 33 1.75 6.93 -6.58
N TYR A 34 1.63 7.91 -5.68
CA TYR A 34 0.98 9.18 -6.02
C TYR A 34 2.05 10.22 -6.41
N SER A 35 2.78 9.91 -7.49
CA SER A 35 3.74 10.82 -8.08
C SER A 35 2.99 11.94 -8.82
N GLY A 36 2.95 13.12 -8.21
CA GLY A 36 2.40 14.32 -8.80
C GLY A 36 1.76 15.26 -7.78
N SER A 37 2.56 15.92 -6.95
CA SER A 37 2.14 17.15 -6.25
C SER A 37 1.00 17.00 -5.22
N SER A 38 0.96 15.89 -4.47
CA SER A 38 -0.01 15.67 -3.38
C SER A 38 0.71 15.50 -2.04
N SER A 39 1.04 16.61 -1.39
CA SER A 39 1.30 16.58 0.04
C SER A 39 -0.02 16.32 0.75
N ALA A 40 -0.20 15.06 1.16
CA ALA A 40 -0.84 14.66 2.41
C ALA A 40 -2.23 15.23 2.69
N VAL A 41 -3.26 14.70 2.03
CA VAL A 41 -4.58 14.68 2.67
C VAL A 41 -4.54 13.60 3.74
N PRO A 42 -4.68 13.93 5.04
CA PRO A 42 -4.71 12.91 6.08
C PRO A 42 -5.89 11.94 5.89
N ALA A 43 -5.71 10.68 6.24
CA ALA A 43 -6.67 9.61 5.94
C ALA A 43 -8.06 9.86 6.54
N GLU A 44 -8.13 10.56 7.67
CA GLU A 44 -9.36 10.95 8.35
C GLU A 44 -10.23 11.92 7.54
N TYR A 45 -9.69 12.57 6.51
CA TYR A 45 -10.43 13.48 5.64
C TYR A 45 -10.87 12.85 4.32
N ILE A 46 -10.50 11.59 4.07
CA ILE A 46 -11.02 10.78 2.96
C ILE A 46 -12.54 10.62 3.18
N PRO A 47 -13.37 10.89 2.16
CA PRO A 47 -14.82 10.74 2.28
C PRO A 47 -15.23 9.28 2.55
N SER A 48 -16.46 9.08 3.02
CA SER A 48 -17.01 7.74 3.26
C SER A 48 -17.11 6.94 1.95
N PRO A 49 -17.08 5.59 2.00
CA PRO A 49 -17.21 4.76 0.82
C PRO A 49 -18.46 5.09 0.01
N GLY A 50 -18.29 5.27 -1.31
CA GLY A 50 -19.37 5.67 -2.22
C GLY A 50 -19.57 7.18 -2.36
N PHE A 51 -18.84 8.00 -1.59
CA PHE A 51 -18.84 9.46 -1.72
C PHE A 51 -17.52 9.99 -2.25
N CYS A 52 -17.59 11.20 -2.80
CA CYS A 52 -16.43 11.95 -3.24
C CYS A 52 -16.36 13.30 -2.53
N ARG A 53 -15.18 13.93 -2.55
CA ARG A 53 -14.96 15.23 -1.91
C ARG A 53 -13.93 16.03 -2.70
N ILE A 54 -14.19 17.32 -2.92
CA ILE A 54 -13.20 18.23 -3.48
C ILE A 54 -12.25 18.69 -2.37
N TRP A 55 -10.94 18.56 -2.61
CA TRP A 55 -9.90 18.98 -1.67
C TRP A 55 -9.03 20.06 -2.28
N TYR A 56 -9.10 21.26 -1.72
CA TYR A 56 -8.31 22.40 -2.18
C TYR A 56 -6.92 22.38 -1.55
N LYS A 57 -5.88 22.59 -2.36
CA LYS A 57 -4.48 22.58 -1.90
C LYS A 57 -4.13 23.73 -0.95
N ASN A 58 -4.92 24.81 -0.98
CA ASN A 58 -4.67 26.06 -0.26
C ASN A 58 -5.70 26.36 0.84
N ARG A 59 -6.40 25.34 1.34
CA ARG A 59 -7.39 25.50 2.43
C ARG A 59 -7.04 24.63 3.63
N ALA A 60 -7.27 25.17 4.82
CA ALA A 60 -7.18 24.39 6.05
C ALA A 60 -8.31 23.35 6.10
N PRO A 61 -8.16 22.22 6.82
CA PRO A 61 -9.12 21.11 6.79
C PRO A 61 -10.56 21.48 7.19
N ASP A 62 -10.72 22.42 8.11
CA ASP A 62 -11.99 22.98 8.58
C ASP A 62 -12.70 23.86 7.53
N GLN A 63 -11.95 24.36 6.54
CA GLN A 63 -12.45 25.17 5.43
C GLN A 63 -12.74 24.35 4.17
N GLN A 64 -12.48 23.05 4.21
CA GLN A 64 -12.74 22.14 3.10
C GLN A 64 -14.24 21.89 2.99
N PRO A 65 -14.79 21.83 1.75
CA PRO A 65 -16.21 21.55 1.56
C PRO A 65 -16.58 20.17 2.11
N ALA A 66 -17.88 19.95 2.35
CA ALA A 66 -18.40 18.63 2.70
C ALA A 66 -18.22 17.64 1.53
N GLN A 67 -18.33 16.35 1.84
CA GLN A 67 -18.42 15.31 0.81
C GLN A 67 -19.76 15.38 0.07
N GLY A 68 -19.80 14.82 -1.14
CA GLY A 68 -20.97 14.80 -2.00
C GLY A 68 -20.93 13.67 -3.03
N ASP A 69 -21.86 13.73 -3.97
CA ASP A 69 -22.00 12.73 -5.02
C ASP A 69 -20.82 12.78 -6.02
N CYS A 70 -20.27 11.61 -6.35
CA CYS A 70 -19.12 11.50 -7.24
C CYS A 70 -19.42 11.93 -8.68
N GLU A 71 -20.61 11.62 -9.19
CA GLU A 71 -21.00 11.94 -10.57
C GLU A 71 -21.16 13.44 -10.78
N ILE A 72 -21.60 14.15 -9.75
CA ILE A 72 -21.70 15.61 -9.74
C ILE A 72 -20.32 16.24 -9.61
N LEU A 73 -19.52 15.82 -8.62
CA LEU A 73 -18.25 16.48 -8.29
C LEU A 73 -17.18 16.27 -9.36
N LYS A 74 -17.17 15.13 -10.05
CA LYS A 74 -16.19 14.87 -11.13
C LYS A 74 -16.35 15.78 -12.34
N GLN A 75 -17.54 16.35 -12.55
CA GLN A 75 -17.81 17.24 -13.69
C GLN A 75 -17.19 18.62 -13.51
N ASN A 76 -16.92 19.03 -12.26
CA ASN A 76 -16.51 20.38 -11.92
C ASN A 76 -15.38 20.35 -10.89
N ILE A 77 -14.20 19.87 -11.29
CA ILE A 77 -13.00 19.86 -10.44
C ILE A 77 -12.23 21.16 -10.70
N PRO A 78 -12.06 22.04 -9.69
CA PRO A 78 -11.24 23.24 -9.83
C PRO A 78 -9.76 22.93 -10.04
N ASP A 79 -9.05 23.76 -10.81
CA ASP A 79 -7.62 23.57 -11.13
C ASP A 79 -6.71 23.46 -9.90
N ASN A 80 -7.06 24.15 -8.82
CA ASN A 80 -6.31 24.15 -7.56
C ASN A 80 -6.82 23.12 -6.54
N ALA A 81 -7.60 22.14 -6.98
CA ALA A 81 -8.17 21.11 -6.13
C ALA A 81 -7.96 19.71 -6.70
N VAL A 82 -8.22 18.70 -5.87
CA VAL A 82 -8.24 17.29 -6.26
C VAL A 82 -9.56 16.66 -5.84
N LEU A 83 -10.02 15.65 -6.59
CA LEU A 83 -11.17 14.84 -6.21
C LEU A 83 -10.71 13.64 -5.38
N LEU A 84 -11.14 13.59 -4.13
CA LEU A 84 -10.96 12.45 -3.24
C LEU A 84 -12.12 11.48 -3.41
N LYS A 85 -11.83 10.18 -3.34
CA LYS A 85 -12.81 9.09 -3.41
C LYS A 85 -12.67 8.20 -2.19
N GLY A 86 -13.81 7.88 -1.57
CA GLY A 86 -13.91 6.95 -0.44
C GLY A 86 -14.04 5.50 -0.86
#